data_AF-A0A0F7JVD4-F1
#
_entry.id   AF-A0A0F7JVD4-F1
#
_cell.length_a   1.000
_cell.length_b   1.000
_cell.length_c   1.000
_cell.angle_alpha   90.00
_cell.angle_beta   90.00
_cell.angle_gamma   90.00
#
_symmetry.space_group_name_H-M   'P 1'
#
loop_
_entity.id
_entity.type
_entity.pdbx_description
1 polymer ?
#
loop_
_entity_poly.entity_id
_entity_poly.type
_entity_poly.pdbx_seq_one_letter_code
_entity_poly.pdbx_strand_id
1 'polypeptide(L)'
;MSTTEQQTAYFIPEPSPWPIIGMVSLLTTLIGAVLAMNSVAVGKFIVIAGLLLFAYLLFGWFRDVISENLADSYNQQVDRSFRMGMFWFIASEVFFFLAFFGALFYIRNVALPWLGGEGYLSATREILYSQFDPAWPSQGPGALGGDFTPMGAWGIPAINTLLLLSSGATITWAHWGLKQDNQKTLIRGLTATIALGLLFVCFQAYEYFHAYAELNLTLQTGVYGSTFYMLTGFHGFHVTMGAIMLMAILGRSLKGHFSTHNHFAFEAVAWYWHFVDVVWLGLFIFVYWF
;
A
#
# COMPACT_ATOMS: atom_id res chain seq x y z
N MET A 1 5.66 37.63 22.21
CA MET A 1 4.56 36.83 22.80
C MET A 1 5.07 36.24 24.10
N SER A 2 4.26 36.31 25.15
CA SER A 2 4.60 35.61 26.40
C SER A 2 4.63 34.09 26.14
N THR A 3 5.44 33.33 26.88
CA THR A 3 5.53 31.86 26.77
C THR A 3 4.16 31.18 26.91
N THR A 4 3.21 31.82 27.59
CA THR A 4 1.83 31.36 27.76
C THR A 4 0.96 31.54 26.51
N GLU A 5 1.18 32.58 25.70
CA GLU A 5 0.45 32.79 24.43
C GLU A 5 0.83 31.75 23.36
N GLN A 6 2.10 31.33 23.34
CA GLN A 6 2.60 30.32 22.40
C GLN A 6 1.95 28.94 22.59
N GLN A 7 1.56 28.58 23.82
CA GLN A 7 0.88 27.30 24.07
C GLN A 7 -0.55 27.26 23.51
N THR A 8 -1.23 28.41 23.42
CA THR A 8 -2.62 28.49 22.95
C THR A 8 -2.79 28.72 21.45
N ALA A 9 -1.78 29.32 20.81
CA ALA A 9 -1.81 29.61 19.38
C ALA A 9 -1.46 28.36 18.55
N TYR A 10 -2.11 28.22 17.38
CA TYR A 10 -1.77 27.14 16.45
C TYR A 10 -0.37 27.36 15.87
N PHE A 11 0.38 26.27 15.63
CA PHE A 11 1.71 26.36 15.04
C PHE A 11 1.65 26.87 13.60
N ILE A 12 2.45 27.90 13.28
CA ILE A 12 2.59 28.44 11.94
C ILE A 12 4.01 28.13 11.46
N PRO A 13 4.18 27.26 10.44
CA PRO A 13 5.49 26.93 9.91
C PRO A 13 6.09 28.08 9.10
N GLU A 14 7.41 28.16 9.08
CA GLU A 14 8.17 29.03 8.19
C GLU A 14 8.02 28.57 6.71
N PRO A 15 8.25 29.46 5.73
CA PRO A 15 8.20 29.10 4.32
C PRO A 15 9.10 27.91 3.98
N SER A 16 8.52 26.88 3.35
CA SER A 16 9.21 25.64 3.03
C SER A 16 9.41 25.46 1.52
N PRO A 17 10.59 25.02 1.05
CA PRO A 17 10.83 24.75 -0.37
C PRO A 17 10.23 23.42 -0.85
N TRP A 18 9.85 22.53 0.08
CA TRP A 18 9.42 21.16 -0.22
C TRP A 18 8.23 21.06 -1.20
N PRO A 19 7.18 21.92 -1.13
CA PRO A 19 6.08 21.86 -2.09
C PRO A 19 6.50 22.04 -3.55
N ILE A 20 7.43 22.98 -3.83
CA ILE A 20 7.93 23.24 -5.19
C ILE A 20 8.78 22.05 -5.66
N ILE A 21 9.63 21.51 -4.80
CA ILE A 21 10.43 20.32 -5.12
C ILE A 21 9.52 19.13 -5.43
N GLY A 22 8.42 18.96 -4.69
CA GLY A 22 7.41 17.94 -4.97
C GLY A 22 6.71 18.12 -6.30
N MET A 23 6.30 19.35 -6.64
CA MET A 23 5.73 19.63 -7.95
C MET A 23 6.69 19.27 -9.09
N VAL A 24 7.96 19.69 -9.00
CA VAL A 24 8.98 19.38 -10.01
C VAL A 24 9.23 17.88 -10.10
N SER A 25 9.38 17.19 -8.96
CA SER A 25 9.60 15.75 -8.90
C SER A 25 8.47 14.95 -9.55
N LEU A 26 7.21 15.27 -9.21
CA LEU A 26 6.05 14.59 -9.78
C LEU A 26 5.95 14.84 -11.28
N LEU A 27 6.11 16.10 -11.72
CA LEU A 27 6.08 16.44 -13.14
C LEU A 27 7.18 15.72 -13.93
N THR A 28 8.42 15.73 -13.43
CA THR A 28 9.54 15.03 -14.06
C THR A 28 9.27 13.53 -14.15
N THR A 29 8.76 12.92 -13.08
CA THR A 29 8.42 11.49 -13.06
C THR A 29 7.35 11.16 -14.10
N LEU A 30 6.28 11.94 -14.18
CA LEU A 30 5.19 11.75 -15.13
C LEU A 30 5.63 11.93 -16.59
N ILE A 31 6.38 12.99 -16.89
CA ILE A 31 6.94 13.21 -18.24
C ILE A 31 7.85 12.04 -18.62
N GLY A 32 8.73 11.62 -17.72
CA GLY A 32 9.60 10.47 -17.94
C GLY A 32 8.81 9.20 -18.25
N ALA A 33 7.74 8.95 -17.49
CA ALA A 33 6.91 7.76 -17.64
C ALA A 33 6.20 7.74 -19.00
N VAL A 34 5.59 8.86 -19.41
CA VAL A 34 4.96 8.99 -20.72
C VAL A 34 5.97 8.75 -21.84
N LEU A 35 7.16 9.34 -21.77
CA LEU A 35 8.21 9.13 -22.76
C LEU A 35 8.68 7.67 -22.80
N ALA A 36 8.87 7.04 -21.64
CA ALA A 36 9.30 5.66 -21.54
C ALA A 36 8.26 4.68 -22.12
N MET A 37 6.98 4.90 -21.84
CA MET A 37 5.87 4.10 -22.39
C MET A 37 5.76 4.23 -23.90
N ASN A 38 6.13 5.39 -24.46
CA ASN A 38 6.19 5.64 -25.90
C ASN A 38 7.54 5.28 -26.53
N SER A 39 8.34 4.44 -25.86
CA SER A 39 9.64 3.93 -26.37
C SER A 39 10.69 5.01 -26.66
N VAL A 40 10.57 6.20 -26.06
CA VAL A 40 11.61 7.23 -26.15
C VAL A 40 12.71 6.90 -25.14
N ALA A 41 13.93 6.61 -25.62
CA ALA A 41 15.03 6.08 -24.81
C ALA A 41 15.36 6.92 -23.56
N VAL A 42 15.31 8.25 -23.69
CA VAL A 42 15.61 9.19 -22.59
C VAL A 42 14.57 9.11 -21.46
N GLY A 43 13.34 8.67 -21.75
CA GLY A 43 12.25 8.60 -20.79
C GLY A 43 12.60 7.81 -19.53
N LYS A 44 13.28 6.66 -19.67
CA LYS A 44 13.68 5.82 -18.52
C LYS A 44 14.60 6.57 -17.54
N PHE A 45 15.55 7.34 -18.05
CA PHE A 45 16.45 8.14 -17.21
C PHE A 45 15.73 9.31 -16.54
N ILE A 46 14.77 9.93 -17.22
CA ILE A 46 13.95 11.00 -16.66
C ILE A 46 13.08 10.47 -15.50
N VAL A 47 12.50 9.27 -15.64
CA VAL A 47 11.76 8.62 -14.53
C VAL A 47 12.66 8.45 -13.31
N ILE A 48 13.86 7.89 -13.50
CA ILE A 48 14.82 7.67 -12.40
C ILE A 48 15.18 9.00 -11.74
N ALA A 49 15.45 10.05 -12.51
CA ALA A 49 15.73 11.37 -11.98
C ALA A 49 14.54 11.93 -11.15
N GLY A 50 13.32 11.79 -11.66
CA GLY A 50 12.10 12.21 -10.95
C GLY A 50 11.89 11.47 -9.62
N LEU A 51 12.11 10.14 -9.61
CA LEU A 51 12.02 9.30 -8.41
C LEU A 51 13.12 9.60 -7.39
N LEU A 52 14.36 9.90 -7.83
CA LEU A 52 15.42 10.34 -6.93
C LEU A 52 15.11 11.69 -6.30
N LEU A 53 14.55 12.63 -7.07
CA LEU A 53 14.08 13.91 -6.55
C LEU A 53 12.92 13.73 -5.55
N PHE A 54 12.05 12.74 -5.79
CA PHE A 54 10.96 12.40 -4.88
C PHE A 54 11.50 11.84 -3.56
N ALA A 55 12.48 10.94 -3.62
CA ALA A 55 13.14 10.40 -2.43
C ALA A 55 13.86 11.50 -1.65
N TYR A 56 14.52 12.44 -2.33
CA TYR A 56 15.15 13.61 -1.72
C TYR A 56 14.13 14.49 -0.98
N LEU A 57 12.99 14.78 -1.63
CA LEU A 57 11.87 15.49 -1.00
C LEU A 57 11.39 14.79 0.26
N LEU A 58 11.07 13.49 0.20
CA LEU A 58 10.53 12.76 1.34
C LEU A 58 11.52 12.77 2.50
N PHE A 59 12.79 12.49 2.24
CA PHE A 59 13.82 12.50 3.28
C PHE A 59 14.00 13.89 3.91
N GLY A 60 14.08 14.94 3.09
CA GLY A 60 14.25 16.32 3.56
C GLY A 60 13.04 16.83 4.33
N TRP A 61 11.83 16.64 3.79
CA TRP A 61 10.60 17.11 4.43
C TRP A 61 10.35 16.39 5.76
N PHE A 62 10.49 15.06 5.82
CA PHE A 62 10.33 14.34 7.09
C PHE A 62 11.41 14.68 8.10
N ARG A 63 12.65 14.95 7.67
CA ARG A 63 13.71 15.44 8.58
C ARG A 63 13.30 16.75 9.25
N ASP A 64 12.73 17.69 8.48
CA ASP A 64 12.34 18.99 8.99
C ASP A 64 11.15 18.87 9.96
N VAL A 65 10.13 18.07 9.61
CA VAL A 65 9.00 17.75 10.50
C VAL A 65 9.47 17.07 11.80
N ILE A 66 10.43 16.15 11.72
CA ILE A 66 11.02 15.53 12.92
C ILE A 66 11.76 16.56 13.76
N SER A 67 12.51 17.47 13.14
CA SER A 67 13.29 18.50 13.85
C SER A 67 12.37 19.49 14.56
N GLU A 68 11.28 19.91 13.92
CA GLU A 68 10.23 20.75 14.52
C GLU A 68 9.54 20.06 15.70
N ASN A 69 9.24 18.76 15.57
CA ASN A 69 8.67 17.98 16.67
C ASN A 69 9.63 17.86 17.86
N LEU A 70 10.92 17.67 17.63
CA LEU A 70 11.93 17.60 18.69
C LEU A 70 12.21 18.96 19.36
N ALA A 71 11.93 20.07 18.66
CA ALA A 71 11.99 21.42 19.20
C ALA A 71 10.76 21.78 20.06
N ASP A 72 9.83 20.84 20.26
CA ASP A 72 8.57 21.02 21.00
C ASP A 72 7.66 22.11 20.39
N SER A 73 7.77 22.32 19.08
CA SER A 73 6.98 23.33 18.35
C SER A 73 5.50 22.98 18.21
N TYR A 74 5.11 21.73 18.47
CA TYR A 74 3.76 21.22 18.24
C TYR A 74 2.97 21.10 19.54
N ASN A 75 1.86 21.84 19.64
CA ASN A 75 0.92 21.72 20.76
C ASN A 75 -0.17 20.68 20.49
N GLN A 76 -1.08 20.50 21.45
CA GLN A 76 -2.19 19.53 21.35
C GLN A 76 -3.13 19.78 20.17
N GLN A 77 -3.29 21.03 19.72
CA GLN A 77 -4.13 21.32 18.55
C GLN A 77 -3.50 20.75 17.28
N VAL A 78 -2.19 20.90 17.13
CA VAL A 78 -1.43 20.36 15.99
C VAL A 78 -1.43 18.83 16.03
N ASP A 79 -1.24 18.21 17.21
CA ASP A 79 -1.33 16.75 17.37
C ASP A 79 -2.71 16.22 16.92
N ARG A 80 -3.79 16.88 17.32
CA ARG A 80 -5.15 16.53 16.88
C ARG A 80 -5.31 16.65 15.37
N SER A 81 -4.79 17.73 14.77
CA SER A 81 -4.80 17.92 13.31
C SER A 81 -4.04 16.81 12.58
N PHE A 82 -2.87 16.40 13.08
CA PHE A 82 -2.11 15.30 12.49
C PHE A 82 -2.85 13.97 12.58
N ARG A 83 -3.49 13.67 13.71
CA ARG A 83 -4.32 12.46 13.87
C ARG A 83 -5.49 12.45 12.90
N MET A 84 -6.17 13.57 12.75
CA MET A 84 -7.25 13.71 11.77
C MET A 84 -6.73 13.55 10.34
N GLY A 85 -5.58 14.16 10.02
CA GLY A 85 -4.94 14.02 8.71
C GLY A 85 -4.62 12.57 8.38
N MET A 86 -4.02 11.84 9.33
CA MET A 86 -3.73 10.41 9.16
C MET A 86 -4.99 9.57 9.00
N PHE A 87 -6.04 9.85 9.78
CA PHE A 87 -7.32 9.17 9.64
C PHE A 87 -7.91 9.36 8.24
N TRP A 88 -7.96 10.60 7.74
CA TRP A 88 -8.50 10.88 6.40
C TRP A 88 -7.64 10.30 5.27
N PHE A 89 -6.32 10.28 5.46
CA PHE A 89 -5.41 9.59 4.53
C PHE A 89 -5.70 8.08 4.48
N ILE A 90 -5.81 7.39 5.61
CA ILE A 90 -6.17 5.96 5.62
C ILE A 90 -7.57 5.76 5.02
N ALA A 91 -8.53 6.63 5.33
CA ALA A 91 -9.87 6.53 4.77
C ALA A 91 -9.84 6.64 3.23
N SER A 92 -9.04 7.54 2.64
CA SER A 92 -8.91 7.61 1.19
C SER A 92 -8.29 6.35 0.60
N GLU A 93 -7.29 5.75 1.25
CA GLU A 93 -6.71 4.49 0.80
C GLU A 93 -7.70 3.32 0.88
N VAL A 94 -8.57 3.29 1.91
CA VAL A 94 -9.66 2.30 1.98
C VAL A 94 -10.61 2.45 0.78
N PHE A 95 -11.02 3.67 0.44
CA PHE A 95 -11.88 3.89 -0.74
C PHE A 95 -11.18 3.54 -2.06
N PHE A 96 -9.88 3.78 -2.16
CA PHE A 96 -9.06 3.35 -3.30
C PHE A 96 -9.14 1.83 -3.47
N PHE A 97 -8.90 1.04 -2.41
CA PHE A 97 -9.02 -0.42 -2.49
C PHE A 97 -10.47 -0.89 -2.71
N LEU A 98 -11.47 -0.23 -2.12
CA LEU A 98 -12.88 -0.54 -2.38
C LEU A 98 -13.25 -0.39 -3.86
N ALA A 99 -12.64 0.55 -4.59
CA ALA A 99 -12.84 0.65 -6.03
C ALA A 99 -12.32 -0.60 -6.77
N PHE A 100 -11.15 -1.13 -6.40
CA PHE A 100 -10.62 -2.36 -7.01
C PHE A 100 -11.41 -3.62 -6.62
N PHE A 101 -11.79 -3.76 -5.35
CA PHE A 101 -12.66 -4.86 -4.92
C PHE A 101 -14.04 -4.76 -5.58
N GLY A 102 -14.58 -3.55 -5.73
CA GLY A 102 -15.81 -3.28 -6.45
C GLY A 102 -15.71 -3.67 -7.93
N ALA A 103 -14.59 -3.37 -8.58
CA ALA A 103 -14.31 -3.80 -9.95
C ALA A 103 -14.27 -5.33 -10.05
N LEU A 104 -13.55 -6.01 -9.15
CA LEU A 104 -13.52 -7.48 -9.09
C LEU A 104 -14.92 -8.07 -8.90
N PHE A 105 -15.69 -7.53 -7.95
CA PHE A 105 -17.06 -7.96 -7.68
C PHE A 105 -17.95 -7.78 -8.91
N TYR A 106 -17.90 -6.60 -9.53
CA TYR A 106 -18.69 -6.27 -10.72
C TYR A 106 -18.35 -7.19 -11.89
N ILE A 107 -17.05 -7.43 -12.14
CA ILE A 107 -16.61 -8.33 -13.21
C ILE A 107 -17.13 -9.76 -12.95
N ARG A 108 -16.91 -10.29 -11.75
CA ARG A 108 -17.20 -11.69 -11.42
C ARG A 108 -18.71 -11.98 -11.31
N ASN A 109 -19.45 -11.11 -10.64
CA ASN A 109 -20.84 -11.39 -10.25
C ASN A 109 -21.89 -10.71 -11.13
N VAL A 110 -21.48 -9.76 -11.98
CA VAL A 110 -22.41 -8.99 -12.83
C VAL A 110 -22.03 -9.14 -14.30
N ALA A 111 -20.84 -8.66 -14.69
CA ALA A 111 -20.45 -8.60 -16.09
C ALA A 111 -20.29 -9.99 -16.72
N LEU A 112 -19.63 -10.93 -16.05
CA LEU A 112 -19.43 -12.29 -16.58
C LEU A 112 -20.75 -13.06 -16.75
N PRO A 113 -21.65 -13.14 -15.77
CA PRO A 113 -22.94 -13.82 -15.97
C PRO A 113 -23.79 -13.19 -17.07
N TRP A 114 -23.82 -11.85 -17.15
CA TRP A 114 -24.51 -11.12 -18.21
C TRP A 114 -23.94 -11.43 -19.60
N LEU A 115 -22.61 -11.42 -19.77
CA LEU A 115 -21.96 -11.85 -21.01
C LEU A 115 -22.18 -13.36 -21.29
N GLY A 116 -22.35 -14.15 -20.24
CA GLY A 116 -22.80 -15.53 -20.27
C GLY A 116 -24.26 -15.72 -20.72
N GLY A 117 -24.98 -14.63 -21.03
CA GLY A 117 -26.36 -14.70 -21.51
C GLY A 117 -27.42 -14.70 -20.41
N GLU A 118 -27.04 -14.46 -19.15
CA GLU A 118 -28.03 -14.23 -18.10
C GLU A 118 -28.80 -12.92 -18.35
N GLY A 119 -30.13 -13.00 -18.28
CA GLY A 119 -31.01 -11.84 -18.48
C GLY A 119 -31.12 -11.42 -19.95
N TYR A 120 -30.95 -10.12 -20.22
CA TYR A 120 -31.30 -9.50 -21.50
C TYR A 120 -30.27 -9.74 -22.62
N LEU A 121 -29.12 -10.37 -22.31
CA LEU A 121 -28.02 -10.60 -23.26
C LEU A 121 -27.98 -12.03 -23.82
N SER A 122 -28.97 -12.87 -23.55
CA SER A 122 -29.04 -14.25 -24.06
C SER A 122 -28.94 -14.31 -25.59
N ALA A 123 -29.75 -13.52 -26.29
CA ALA A 123 -29.72 -13.44 -27.75
C ALA A 123 -28.39 -12.88 -28.28
N THR A 124 -27.77 -11.94 -27.55
CA THR A 124 -26.46 -11.38 -27.92
C THR A 124 -25.36 -12.42 -27.82
N ARG A 125 -25.36 -13.27 -26.77
CA ARG A 125 -24.43 -14.39 -26.65
C ARG A 125 -24.57 -15.34 -27.82
N GLU A 126 -25.78 -15.77 -28.15
CA GLU A 126 -26.02 -16.73 -29.24
C GLU A 126 -25.54 -16.20 -30.60
N ILE A 127 -25.71 -14.90 -30.86
CA ILE A 127 -25.39 -14.29 -32.16
C ILE A 127 -23.91 -13.89 -32.27
N LEU A 128 -23.31 -13.31 -31.23
CA LEU A 128 -21.98 -12.70 -31.32
C LEU A 128 -20.85 -13.55 -30.74
N TYR A 129 -21.11 -14.34 -29.70
CA TYR A 129 -20.07 -15.06 -28.95
C TYR A 129 -20.61 -16.33 -28.30
N SER A 130 -21.15 -17.24 -29.12
CA SER A 130 -21.78 -18.49 -28.67
C SER A 130 -20.81 -19.43 -27.93
N GLN A 131 -19.52 -19.35 -28.28
CA GLN A 131 -18.41 -20.06 -27.66
C GLN A 131 -17.88 -19.45 -26.36
N PHE A 132 -18.44 -18.33 -25.89
CA PHE A 132 -17.99 -17.71 -24.64
C PHE A 132 -18.41 -18.54 -23.42
N ASP A 133 -17.47 -18.80 -22.52
CA ASP A 133 -17.69 -19.48 -21.25
C ASP A 133 -17.57 -18.46 -20.10
N PRO A 134 -18.67 -18.17 -19.37
CA PRO A 134 -18.68 -17.22 -18.25
C PRO A 134 -18.07 -17.80 -16.95
N ALA A 135 -17.10 -18.71 -17.05
CA ALA A 135 -16.41 -19.27 -15.91
C ALA A 135 -15.48 -18.24 -15.24
N TRP A 136 -15.33 -18.37 -13.92
CA TRP A 136 -14.29 -17.69 -13.14
C TRP A 136 -13.37 -18.73 -12.52
N PRO A 137 -12.04 -18.57 -12.60
CA PRO A 137 -11.27 -17.53 -13.30
C PRO A 137 -11.45 -17.52 -14.83
N SER A 138 -11.51 -16.33 -15.44
CA SER A 138 -11.76 -16.18 -16.89
C SER A 138 -10.49 -15.79 -17.68
N GLN A 139 -10.16 -16.59 -18.71
CA GLN A 139 -9.13 -16.30 -19.72
C GLN A 139 -9.62 -15.41 -20.88
N GLY A 140 -10.86 -14.93 -20.80
CA GLY A 140 -11.49 -14.12 -21.87
C GLY A 140 -11.98 -14.94 -23.06
N PRO A 141 -12.61 -14.27 -24.05
CA PRO A 141 -13.20 -14.94 -25.20
C PRO A 141 -12.13 -15.61 -26.06
N GLY A 142 -12.40 -16.81 -26.57
CA GLY A 142 -11.52 -17.52 -27.50
C GLY A 142 -10.14 -17.87 -26.96
N ALA A 143 -9.99 -18.02 -25.63
CA ALA A 143 -8.71 -18.27 -24.96
C ALA A 143 -7.62 -17.22 -25.27
N LEU A 144 -8.02 -15.95 -25.46
CA LEU A 144 -7.08 -14.83 -25.68
C LEU A 144 -6.02 -14.71 -24.59
N GLY A 145 -6.37 -15.03 -23.33
CA GLY A 145 -5.44 -15.05 -22.21
C GLY A 145 -4.48 -16.24 -22.18
N GLY A 146 -4.66 -17.22 -23.07
CA GLY A 146 -3.97 -18.50 -23.04
C GLY A 146 -4.37 -19.39 -21.86
N ASP A 147 -3.89 -20.63 -21.87
CA ASP A 147 -4.09 -21.55 -20.75
C ASP A 147 -3.26 -21.08 -19.55
N PHE A 148 -3.89 -21.01 -18.39
CA PHE A 148 -3.25 -20.64 -17.13
C PHE A 148 -3.83 -21.42 -15.95
N THR A 149 -3.08 -21.50 -14.87
CA THR A 149 -3.56 -22.05 -13.60
C THR A 149 -3.74 -20.92 -12.60
N PRO A 150 -4.92 -20.76 -11.98
CA PRO A 150 -5.12 -19.72 -10.98
C PRO A 150 -4.31 -20.00 -9.71
N MET A 151 -3.93 -18.93 -9.02
CA MET A 151 -3.17 -19.05 -7.77
C MET A 151 -4.09 -19.55 -6.65
N GLY A 152 -3.68 -20.63 -5.98
CA GLY A 152 -4.45 -21.22 -4.89
C GLY A 152 -4.25 -20.48 -3.56
N ALA A 153 -5.27 -20.45 -2.70
CA ALA A 153 -5.19 -19.82 -1.38
C ALA A 153 -4.25 -20.52 -0.38
N TRP A 154 -4.07 -21.82 -0.53
CA TRP A 154 -3.24 -22.61 0.38
C TRP A 154 -1.78 -22.64 -0.09
N GLY A 155 -0.85 -22.62 0.87
CA GLY A 155 0.58 -22.46 0.59
C GLY A 155 1.03 -21.04 0.90
N ILE A 156 1.60 -20.36 -0.08
CA ILE A 156 2.23 -19.05 0.12
C ILE A 156 1.24 -17.98 0.58
N PRO A 157 0.04 -17.82 -0.01
CA PRO A 157 -0.92 -16.83 0.48
C PRO A 157 -1.31 -17.05 1.94
N ALA A 158 -1.55 -18.30 2.35
CA ALA A 158 -1.86 -18.63 3.74
C ALA A 158 -0.69 -18.34 4.69
N ILE A 159 0.55 -18.62 4.28
CA ILE A 159 1.76 -18.25 5.05
C ILE A 159 1.86 -16.73 5.17
N ASN A 160 1.64 -16.00 4.08
CA ASN A 160 1.66 -14.54 4.06
C ASN A 160 0.59 -13.94 4.97
N THR A 161 -0.61 -14.54 5.03
CA THR A 161 -1.64 -14.18 6.01
C THR A 161 -1.15 -14.35 7.45
N LEU A 162 -0.51 -15.49 7.76
CA LEU A 162 0.05 -15.72 9.09
C LEU A 162 1.16 -14.72 9.43
N LEU A 163 2.03 -14.39 8.47
CA LEU A 163 3.11 -13.42 8.65
C LEU A 163 2.57 -12.02 8.99
N LEU A 164 1.59 -11.54 8.22
CA LEU A 164 1.01 -10.21 8.45
C LEU A 164 0.23 -10.15 9.77
N LEU A 165 -0.61 -11.14 10.08
CA LEU A 165 -1.32 -11.20 11.37
C LEU A 165 -0.35 -11.26 12.55
N SER A 166 0.73 -12.03 12.42
CA SER A 166 1.80 -12.08 13.43
C SER A 166 2.50 -10.72 13.56
N SER A 167 2.73 -10.02 12.45
CA SER A 167 3.33 -8.68 12.45
C SER A 167 2.44 -7.64 13.12
N GLY A 168 1.12 -7.73 12.95
CA GLY A 168 0.12 -6.92 13.65
C GLY A 168 0.15 -7.15 15.17
N ALA A 169 0.36 -8.41 15.61
CA ALA A 169 0.55 -8.70 17.02
C ALA A 169 1.88 -8.12 17.56
N THR A 170 2.98 -8.21 16.81
CA THR A 170 4.29 -7.70 17.25
C THR A 170 4.35 -6.19 17.31
N ILE A 171 3.67 -5.46 16.42
CA ILE A 171 3.60 -3.99 16.48
C ILE A 171 2.72 -3.52 17.64
N THR A 172 1.65 -4.25 17.96
CA THR A 172 0.84 -4.00 19.15
C THR A 172 1.66 -4.20 20.42
N TRP A 173 2.49 -5.24 20.47
CA TRP A 173 3.43 -5.47 21.56
C TRP A 173 4.49 -4.36 21.68
N ALA A 174 5.01 -3.87 20.54
CA ALA A 174 5.92 -2.72 20.51
C ALA A 174 5.27 -1.46 21.09
N HIS A 175 4.01 -1.21 20.72
CA HIS A 175 3.23 -0.07 21.23
C HIS A 175 3.04 -0.15 22.75
N TRP A 176 2.75 -1.33 23.28
CA TRP A 176 2.63 -1.55 24.72
C TRP A 176 3.96 -1.32 25.46
N GLY A 177 5.09 -1.68 24.83
CA GLY A 177 6.43 -1.33 25.29
C GLY A 177 6.64 0.18 25.38
N LEU A 178 6.26 0.91 24.33
CA LEU A 178 6.36 2.37 24.28
C LEU A 178 5.53 3.05 25.38
N LYS A 179 4.29 2.59 25.61
CA LYS A 179 3.40 3.16 26.64
C LYS A 179 3.90 2.96 28.07
N GLN A 180 4.72 1.92 28.31
CA GLN A 180 5.35 1.66 29.61
C GLN A 180 6.79 2.16 29.69
N ASP A 181 7.24 2.97 28.73
CA ASP A 181 8.63 3.43 28.66
C ASP A 181 9.66 2.27 28.63
N ASN A 182 9.25 1.11 28.14
CA ASN A 182 10.10 -0.07 28.00
C ASN A 182 10.70 -0.13 26.59
N GLN A 183 11.85 0.53 26.43
CA GLN A 183 12.55 0.65 25.15
C GLN A 183 12.96 -0.71 24.56
N LYS A 184 13.28 -1.70 25.39
CA LYS A 184 13.66 -3.05 24.92
C LYS A 184 12.49 -3.75 24.24
N THR A 185 11.30 -3.67 24.83
CA THR A 185 10.07 -4.23 24.26
C THR A 185 9.69 -3.51 22.97
N LEU A 186 9.75 -2.17 22.97
CA LEU A 186 9.51 -1.35 21.77
C LEU A 186 10.40 -1.77 20.60
N ILE A 187 11.72 -1.81 20.83
CA ILE A 187 12.69 -2.15 19.77
C ILE A 187 12.48 -3.59 19.28
N ARG A 188 12.34 -4.57 20.18
CA ARG A 188 12.16 -5.97 19.81
C ARG A 188 10.88 -6.18 18.99
N GLY A 189 9.77 -5.58 19.41
CA GLY A 189 8.51 -5.68 18.69
C GLY A 189 8.57 -5.01 17.32
N LEU A 190 9.18 -3.83 17.20
CA LEU A 190 9.38 -3.15 15.91
C LEU A 190 10.27 -3.98 14.98
N THR A 191 11.41 -4.48 15.46
CA THR A 191 12.32 -5.31 14.66
C THR A 191 11.63 -6.60 14.19
N ALA A 192 10.86 -7.26 15.05
CA ALA A 192 10.08 -8.43 14.67
C ALA A 192 9.03 -8.11 13.60
N THR A 193 8.30 -7.00 13.75
CA THR A 193 7.29 -6.53 12.77
C THR A 193 7.93 -6.29 11.40
N ILE A 194 9.06 -5.57 11.37
CA ILE A 194 9.80 -5.28 10.12
C ILE A 194 10.30 -6.58 9.48
N ALA A 195 10.88 -7.50 10.26
CA ALA A 195 11.36 -8.77 9.74
C ALA A 195 10.24 -9.61 9.11
N LEU A 196 9.07 -9.68 9.76
CA LEU A 196 7.89 -10.38 9.24
C LEU A 196 7.36 -9.70 7.97
N GLY A 197 7.30 -8.37 7.94
CA GLY A 197 6.87 -7.60 6.76
C GLY A 197 7.83 -7.77 5.56
N LEU A 198 9.14 -7.78 5.80
CA LEU A 198 10.13 -8.05 4.74
C LEU A 198 10.03 -9.49 4.23
N LEU A 199 9.81 -10.45 5.13
CA LEU A 199 9.60 -11.85 4.76
C LEU A 199 8.35 -12.02 3.89
N PHE A 200 7.25 -11.33 4.23
CA PHE A 200 6.05 -11.25 3.39
C PHE A 200 6.39 -10.74 1.99
N VAL A 201 7.13 -9.64 1.86
CA VAL A 201 7.50 -9.08 0.55
C VAL A 201 8.35 -10.07 -0.27
N CYS A 202 9.27 -10.79 0.38
CA CYS A 202 10.06 -11.83 -0.29
C CYS A 202 9.18 -12.99 -0.79
N PHE A 203 8.25 -13.48 0.01
CA PHE A 203 7.32 -14.53 -0.40
C PHE A 203 6.37 -14.06 -1.51
N GLN A 204 5.89 -12.81 -1.45
CA GLN A 204 5.08 -12.22 -2.51
C GLN A 204 5.84 -12.10 -3.83
N ALA A 205 7.12 -11.72 -3.78
CA ALA A 205 7.98 -11.67 -4.97
C ALA A 205 8.20 -13.07 -5.58
N TYR A 206 8.42 -14.07 -4.72
CA TYR A 206 8.52 -15.46 -5.17
C TYR A 206 7.21 -15.94 -5.79
N GLU A 207 6.07 -15.63 -5.18
CA GLU A 207 4.74 -15.98 -5.71
C GLU A 207 4.54 -15.40 -7.11
N TYR A 208 4.92 -14.14 -7.33
CA TYR A 208 4.84 -13.51 -8.67
C TYR A 208 5.74 -14.20 -9.69
N PHE A 209 6.95 -14.60 -9.28
CA PHE A 209 7.83 -15.36 -10.15
C PHE A 209 7.23 -16.71 -10.53
N HIS A 210 6.71 -17.46 -9.54
CA HIS A 210 6.06 -18.75 -9.76
C HIS A 210 4.80 -18.63 -10.64
N ALA A 211 3.96 -17.63 -10.36
CA ALA A 211 2.77 -17.31 -11.17
C ALA A 211 3.13 -17.08 -12.66
N TYR A 212 4.18 -16.31 -12.91
CA TYR A 212 4.61 -15.97 -14.26
C TYR A 212 5.30 -17.14 -14.96
N ALA A 213 6.21 -17.84 -14.25
CA ALA A 213 7.08 -18.86 -14.86
C ALA A 213 6.42 -20.23 -14.99
N GLU A 214 5.57 -20.62 -14.04
CA GLU A 214 5.02 -21.98 -13.95
C GLU A 214 3.51 -22.03 -14.20
N LEU A 215 2.76 -21.00 -13.82
CA LEU A 215 1.29 -21.00 -13.95
C LEU A 215 0.79 -20.26 -15.20
N ASN A 216 1.69 -19.62 -15.95
CA ASN A 216 1.36 -18.75 -17.09
C ASN A 216 0.35 -17.64 -16.74
N LEU A 217 0.31 -17.26 -15.46
CA LEU A 217 -0.54 -16.18 -14.95
C LEU A 217 0.24 -14.87 -15.13
N THR A 218 -0.20 -14.05 -16.08
CA THR A 218 0.43 -12.78 -16.41
C THR A 218 -0.60 -11.65 -16.39
N LEU A 219 -0.14 -10.40 -16.51
CA LEU A 219 -1.03 -9.25 -16.72
C LEU A 219 -1.87 -9.36 -18.00
N GLN A 220 -1.45 -10.19 -18.97
CA GLN A 220 -2.12 -10.38 -20.26
C GLN A 220 -3.05 -11.60 -20.28
N THR A 221 -3.09 -12.38 -19.20
CA THR A 221 -3.92 -13.59 -19.02
C THR A 221 -5.37 -13.20 -18.69
N GLY A 222 -5.94 -12.31 -19.50
CA GLY A 222 -7.31 -11.84 -19.38
C GLY A 222 -7.62 -11.01 -18.13
N VAL A 223 -8.91 -10.98 -17.79
CA VAL A 223 -9.42 -10.14 -16.70
C VAL A 223 -9.01 -10.66 -15.33
N TYR A 224 -8.84 -11.98 -15.17
CA TYR A 224 -8.34 -12.56 -13.92
C TYR A 224 -6.91 -12.11 -13.63
N GLY A 225 -5.98 -12.31 -14.57
CA GLY A 225 -4.57 -11.93 -14.37
C GLY A 225 -4.39 -10.43 -14.11
N SER A 226 -5.05 -9.57 -14.89
CA SER A 226 -5.00 -8.13 -14.70
C SER A 226 -5.57 -7.67 -13.36
N THR A 227 -6.73 -8.17 -12.93
CA THR A 227 -7.31 -7.81 -11.63
C THR A 227 -6.50 -8.37 -10.46
N PHE A 228 -5.98 -9.60 -10.57
CA PHE A 228 -5.09 -10.23 -9.60
C PHE A 228 -3.87 -9.34 -9.32
N TYR A 229 -3.06 -9.06 -10.34
CA TYR A 229 -1.81 -8.30 -10.18
C TYR A 229 -2.04 -6.84 -9.79
N MET A 230 -3.15 -6.22 -10.21
CA MET A 230 -3.46 -4.85 -9.78
C MET A 230 -3.80 -4.81 -8.29
N LEU A 231 -4.67 -5.70 -7.81
CA LEU A 231 -5.06 -5.79 -6.41
C LEU A 231 -3.89 -6.16 -5.49
N THR A 232 -3.18 -7.24 -5.81
CA THR A 232 -2.05 -7.72 -4.99
C THR A 232 -0.83 -6.82 -5.15
N GLY A 233 -0.61 -6.23 -6.33
CA GLY A 233 0.52 -5.36 -6.62
C GLY A 233 0.44 -4.03 -5.87
N PHE A 234 -0.72 -3.37 -5.89
CA PHE A 234 -0.93 -2.16 -5.10
C PHE A 234 -0.83 -2.44 -3.61
N HIS A 235 -1.35 -3.57 -3.12
CA HIS A 235 -1.16 -3.96 -1.73
C HIS A 235 0.31 -4.18 -1.38
N GLY A 236 1.06 -4.91 -2.20
CA GLY A 236 2.51 -5.10 -2.00
C GLY A 236 3.29 -3.79 -1.97
N PHE A 237 2.89 -2.81 -2.79
CA PHE A 237 3.42 -1.44 -2.72
C PHE A 237 3.14 -0.79 -1.36
N HIS A 238 1.91 -0.89 -0.85
CA HIS A 238 1.55 -0.35 0.47
C HIS A 238 2.30 -1.04 1.62
N VAL A 239 2.46 -2.37 1.58
CA VAL A 239 3.26 -3.12 2.56
C VAL A 239 4.71 -2.62 2.53
N THR A 240 5.29 -2.43 1.34
CA THR A 240 6.66 -1.94 1.19
C THR A 240 6.82 -0.53 1.76
N MET A 241 5.89 0.38 1.48
CA MET A 241 5.86 1.73 2.06
C MET A 241 5.71 1.69 3.59
N GLY A 242 4.84 0.82 4.10
CA GLY A 242 4.68 0.56 5.53
C GLY A 242 5.99 0.09 6.19
N ALA A 243 6.71 -0.83 5.53
CA ALA A 243 7.98 -1.35 6.05
C ALA A 243 9.06 -0.26 6.09
N ILE A 244 9.13 0.61 5.07
CA ILE A 244 10.03 1.78 5.05
C ILE A 244 9.69 2.74 6.20
N MET A 245 8.41 3.04 6.40
CA MET A 245 7.97 3.89 7.52
C MET A 245 8.32 3.25 8.88
N LEU A 246 8.11 1.94 9.05
CA LEU A 246 8.48 1.22 10.28
C LEU A 246 9.99 1.24 10.52
N MET A 247 10.82 1.10 9.48
CA MET A 247 12.27 1.25 9.60
C MET A 247 12.65 2.66 10.07
N ALA A 248 11.99 3.71 9.57
CA ALA A 248 12.20 5.08 10.05
C ALA A 248 11.78 5.25 11.52
N ILE A 249 10.65 4.66 11.93
CA ILE A 249 10.18 4.65 13.33
C ILE A 249 11.13 3.87 14.23
N LEU A 250 11.68 2.73 13.79
CA LEU A 250 12.72 2.00 14.52
C LEU A 250 13.97 2.86 14.71
N GLY A 251 14.46 3.50 13.65
CA GLY A 251 15.61 4.41 13.73
C GLY A 251 15.39 5.57 14.72
N ARG A 252 14.19 6.15 14.74
CA ARG A 252 13.79 7.18 15.72
C ARG A 252 13.68 6.63 17.15
N SER A 253 13.17 5.42 17.31
CA SER A 253 13.04 4.74 18.60
C SER A 253 14.40 4.40 19.22
N LEU A 254 15.36 4.01 18.39
CA LEU A 254 16.75 3.76 18.80
C LEU A 254 17.44 5.04 19.28
N LYS A 255 17.10 6.19 18.69
CA LYS A 255 17.58 7.51 19.11
C LYS A 255 16.81 8.11 20.30
N GLY A 256 15.78 7.43 20.80
CA GLY A 256 14.99 7.92 21.93
C GLY A 256 14.10 9.12 21.59
N HIS A 257 13.67 9.29 20.33
CA HIS A 257 12.84 10.43 19.89
C HIS A 257 11.37 10.35 20.33
N PHE A 258 10.96 9.29 21.04
CA PHE A 258 9.58 9.07 21.44
C PHE A 258 9.46 9.00 22.96
N SER A 259 8.35 9.52 23.47
CA SER A 259 7.97 9.42 24.89
C SER A 259 6.56 8.86 25.01
N THR A 260 6.17 8.48 26.23
CA THR A 260 4.81 8.01 26.56
C THR A 260 3.71 9.03 26.25
N HIS A 261 4.06 10.30 26.05
CA HIS A 261 3.11 11.38 25.74
C HIS A 261 3.28 11.94 24.31
N ASN A 262 4.48 11.86 23.73
CA ASN A 262 4.77 12.34 22.38
C ASN A 262 5.28 11.17 21.51
N HIS A 263 4.33 10.49 20.87
CA HIS A 263 4.61 9.34 20.00
C HIS A 263 3.60 9.19 18.85
N PHE A 264 2.94 10.28 18.44
CA PHE A 264 1.96 10.24 17.35
C PHE A 264 2.52 9.61 16.07
N ALA A 265 3.77 9.90 15.69
CA ALA A 265 4.34 9.32 14.48
C ALA A 265 4.47 7.78 14.55
N PHE A 266 4.71 7.21 15.73
CA PHE A 266 4.63 5.76 15.92
C PHE A 266 3.19 5.27 15.72
N GLU A 267 2.21 5.93 16.35
CA GLU A 267 0.80 5.53 16.25
C GLU A 267 0.29 5.63 14.81
N ALA A 268 0.64 6.69 14.08
CA ALA A 268 0.28 6.88 12.69
C ALA A 268 0.76 5.72 11.81
N VAL A 269 2.04 5.34 11.94
CA VAL A 269 2.61 4.21 11.18
C VAL A 269 2.00 2.88 11.64
N ALA A 270 1.69 2.71 12.92
CA ALA A 270 1.01 1.52 13.42
C ALA A 270 -0.43 1.40 12.89
N TRP A 271 -1.19 2.50 12.83
CA TRP A 271 -2.52 2.54 12.22
C TRP A 271 -2.45 2.19 10.73
N TYR A 272 -1.46 2.72 10.01
CA TYR A 272 -1.22 2.37 8.61
C TYR A 272 -0.91 0.88 8.44
N TRP A 273 -0.05 0.32 9.29
CA TRP A 273 0.32 -1.10 9.22
C TRP A 273 -0.91 -2.02 9.44
N HIS A 274 -1.74 -1.72 10.44
CA HIS A 274 -2.98 -2.45 10.65
C HIS A 274 -3.98 -2.29 9.50
N PHE A 275 -4.04 -1.11 8.87
CA PHE A 275 -4.84 -0.93 7.66
C PHE A 275 -4.37 -1.88 6.53
N VAL A 276 -3.06 -1.98 6.31
CA VAL A 276 -2.48 -2.86 5.30
C VAL A 276 -2.78 -4.33 5.61
N ASP A 277 -2.75 -4.75 6.89
CA ASP A 277 -3.15 -6.10 7.31
C ASP A 277 -4.62 -6.39 6.97
N VAL A 278 -5.53 -5.45 7.24
CA VAL A 278 -6.97 -5.61 6.97
C VAL A 278 -7.24 -5.73 5.47
N VAL A 279 -6.57 -4.92 4.64
CA VAL A 279 -6.68 -5.03 3.18
C VAL A 279 -6.20 -6.40 2.70
N TRP A 280 -5.12 -6.94 3.27
CA TRP A 280 -4.65 -8.28 2.93
C TRP A 280 -5.68 -9.36 3.22
N LEU A 281 -6.38 -9.29 4.36
CA LEU A 281 -7.45 -10.25 4.66
C LEU A 281 -8.56 -10.20 3.60
N GLY A 282 -8.91 -9.00 3.13
CA GLY A 282 -9.82 -8.82 2.00
C GLY A 282 -9.29 -9.50 0.73
N LEU A 283 -8.01 -9.30 0.40
CA LEU A 283 -7.36 -9.95 -0.75
C LEU A 283 -7.38 -11.48 -0.63
N PHE A 284 -6.97 -12.02 0.52
CA PHE A 284 -6.96 -13.45 0.79
C PHE A 284 -8.36 -14.07 0.56
N ILE A 285 -9.40 -13.44 1.08
CA ILE A 285 -10.77 -13.95 0.94
C ILE A 285 -11.29 -13.82 -0.49
N PHE A 286 -11.22 -12.63 -1.10
CA PHE A 286 -11.91 -12.36 -2.36
C PHE A 286 -11.11 -12.71 -3.62
N VAL A 287 -9.78 -12.71 -3.54
CA VAL A 287 -8.91 -12.99 -4.70
C VAL A 287 -8.44 -14.43 -4.72
N TYR A 288 -8.06 -14.97 -3.56
CA TYR A 288 -7.46 -16.31 -3.49
C TYR A 288 -8.45 -17.41 -3.13
N TRP A 289 -9.40 -17.15 -2.21
CA TRP A 289 -10.29 -18.19 -1.69
C TRP A 289 -11.58 -18.34 -2.49
N PHE A 290 -12.30 -17.24 -2.71
CA PHE A 290 -13.51 -17.21 -3.56
C PHE A 290 -13.13 -17.07 -5.02
#